data_AF-A0AAW5PJT1-F1
#
_entry.id   AF-A0AAW5PJT1-F1
#
_cell.length_a   1.000
_cell.length_b   1.000
_cell.length_c   1.000
_cell.angle_alpha   90.00
_cell.angle_beta   90.00
_cell.angle_gamma   90.00
#
_symmetry.space_group_name_H-M   'P 1'
#
loop_
_entity.id
_entity.type
_entity.pdbx_description
1 polymer ?
#
loop_
_entity_poly.entity_id
_entity_poly.type
_entity_poly.pdbx_seq_one_letter_code
_entity_poly.pdbx_strand_id
1 'polypeptide(L)'
;MLTPDTVLPSPHASTWSARRLWHWLAAAWRMYQQAPIRWFGLSLVPMAIELALQVSLPVAGVVLSKFVVPIVSVWCLIVLDQRVRIGRFAMRQGMARIFGLRGRLLQLVVLSASVFAFQMALLWMWVGPSAALGVATGDPAVVTQLTRLQLATVFAAGTVPGVLLFFTVPRVVLDRVGVAQALRENLRLLGVGWRPLAVYLALSILLVGSVVFQPWLLLPLLQLGYVGYWAYRDAFDSVAVD
;
A
#
# COMPACT_ATOMS: atom_id res chain seq x y z
N MET A 1 -4.65 6.39 -42.37
CA MET A 1 -3.41 6.15 -41.59
C MET A 1 -3.32 7.25 -40.55
N LEU A 2 -3.56 6.92 -39.28
CA LEU A 2 -3.39 7.85 -38.15
C LEU A 2 -2.08 7.48 -37.46
N THR A 3 -1.18 8.44 -37.34
CA THR A 3 0.13 8.28 -36.71
C THR A 3 -0.01 8.05 -35.20
N PRO A 4 0.73 7.10 -34.60
CA PRO A 4 0.67 6.81 -33.19
C PRO A 4 1.72 7.64 -32.43
N ASP A 5 1.65 8.97 -32.45
CA ASP A 5 2.58 9.79 -31.66
C ASP A 5 1.99 11.18 -31.41
N THR A 6 1.26 11.32 -30.31
CA THR A 6 1.15 12.54 -29.50
C THR A 6 0.27 12.24 -28.29
N VAL A 7 0.85 11.56 -27.29
CA VAL A 7 0.36 11.75 -25.92
C VAL A 7 0.72 13.18 -25.56
N LEU A 8 -0.20 14.11 -25.78
CA LEU A 8 -0.05 15.49 -25.30
C LEU A 8 0.20 15.41 -23.79
N PRO A 9 1.34 15.92 -23.28
CA PRO A 9 1.53 16.01 -21.84
C PRO A 9 0.41 16.89 -21.28
N SER A 10 -0.42 16.32 -20.40
CA SER A 10 -1.43 17.08 -19.68
C SER A 10 -0.80 18.35 -19.07
N PRO A 11 -1.40 19.54 -19.26
CA PRO A 11 -0.82 20.82 -18.85
C PRO A 11 -0.77 21.06 -17.32
N HIS A 12 -1.00 20.03 -16.50
CA HIS A 12 -1.01 20.13 -15.03
C HIS A 12 0.32 19.77 -14.33
N ALA A 13 1.45 19.83 -15.02
CA ALA A 13 2.78 19.63 -14.43
C ALA A 13 3.27 20.85 -13.60
N SER A 14 2.37 21.58 -12.94
CA SER A 14 2.76 22.51 -11.87
C SER A 14 2.80 21.73 -10.56
N THR A 15 3.92 21.87 -9.83
CA THR A 15 4.21 21.17 -8.58
C THR A 15 2.99 21.07 -7.67
N TRP A 16 2.69 19.87 -7.14
CA TRP A 16 1.54 19.73 -6.25
C TRP A 16 1.79 20.44 -4.91
N SER A 17 0.80 21.21 -4.47
CA SER A 17 0.84 21.85 -3.16
C SER A 17 0.58 20.84 -2.05
N ALA A 18 1.10 21.09 -0.85
CA ALA A 18 0.81 20.28 0.33
C ALA A 18 -0.70 20.23 0.66
N ARG A 19 -1.48 21.24 0.22
CA ARG A 19 -2.95 21.27 0.39
C ARG A 19 -3.66 20.14 -0.35
N ARG A 20 -3.04 19.53 -1.38
CA ARG A 20 -3.62 18.34 -2.04
C ARG A 20 -3.80 17.16 -1.07
N LEU A 21 -2.91 17.01 -0.09
CA LEU A 21 -3.08 15.97 0.94
C LEU A 21 -4.38 16.17 1.73
N TRP A 22 -4.73 17.41 2.08
CA TRP A 22 -6.01 17.70 2.73
C TRP A 22 -7.21 17.39 1.85
N HIS A 23 -7.10 17.64 0.54
CA HIS A 23 -8.15 17.23 -0.39
C HIS A 23 -8.34 15.71 -0.39
N TRP A 24 -7.25 14.92 -0.48
CA TRP A 24 -7.32 13.46 -0.46
C TRP A 24 -7.87 12.91 0.87
N LEU A 25 -7.46 13.49 2.00
CA LEU A 25 -7.97 13.13 3.32
C LEU A 25 -9.47 13.46 3.46
N ALA A 26 -9.90 14.63 3.00
CA ALA A 26 -11.31 15.00 3.01
C ALA A 26 -12.16 14.10 2.09
N ALA A 27 -11.61 13.68 0.94
CA ALA A 27 -12.27 12.73 0.05
C ALA A 27 -12.39 11.33 0.68
N ALA A 28 -11.31 10.83 1.28
CA ALA A 28 -11.30 9.57 2.02
C ALA A 28 -12.28 9.61 3.22
N TRP A 29 -12.33 10.72 3.94
CA TRP A 29 -13.23 10.90 5.08
C TRP A 29 -14.71 10.91 4.66
N ARG A 30 -15.07 11.66 3.61
CA ARG A 30 -16.42 11.66 3.04
C ARG A 30 -16.85 10.27 2.59
N MET A 31 -15.93 9.51 1.99
CA MET A 31 -16.18 8.11 1.63
C MET A 31 -16.46 7.25 2.86
N TYR A 32 -15.64 7.39 3.92
CA TYR A 32 -15.79 6.64 5.16
C TYR A 32 -17.15 6.87 5.82
N GLN A 33 -17.60 8.13 5.89
CA GLN A 33 -18.89 8.51 6.49
C GLN A 33 -20.11 7.83 5.87
N GLN A 34 -20.05 7.45 4.58
CA GLN A 34 -21.17 6.82 3.89
C GLN A 34 -21.42 5.36 4.29
N ALA A 35 -20.36 4.65 4.70
CA ALA A 35 -20.46 3.22 5.03
C ALA A 35 -19.32 2.78 5.97
N PRO A 36 -19.21 3.35 7.18
CA PRO A 36 -18.00 3.24 8.01
C PRO A 36 -17.65 1.79 8.36
N ILE A 37 -18.65 0.97 8.70
CA ILE A 37 -18.45 -0.45 9.05
C ILE A 37 -17.94 -1.25 7.84
N ARG A 38 -18.46 -0.99 6.64
CA ARG A 38 -18.05 -1.72 5.42
C ARG A 38 -16.64 -1.34 5.00
N TRP A 39 -16.28 -0.06 5.10
CA TRP A 39 -14.92 0.40 4.83
C TRP A 39 -13.95 -0.13 5.88
N PHE A 40 -14.29 -0.02 7.16
CA PHE A 40 -13.49 -0.60 8.22
C PHE A 40 -13.25 -2.09 8.01
N GLY A 41 -14.31 -2.86 7.75
CA GLY A 41 -14.23 -4.28 7.43
C GLY A 41 -13.34 -4.57 6.22
N LEU A 42 -13.44 -3.78 5.14
CA LEU A 42 -12.60 -3.94 3.95
C LEU A 42 -11.11 -3.67 4.26
N SER A 43 -10.81 -2.64 5.06
CA SER A 43 -9.43 -2.33 5.47
C SER A 43 -8.83 -3.37 6.41
N LEU A 44 -9.66 -4.07 7.18
CA LEU A 44 -9.22 -5.13 8.09
C LEU A 44 -8.84 -6.43 7.38
N VAL A 45 -9.36 -6.70 6.18
CA VAL A 45 -9.17 -8.01 5.53
C VAL A 45 -7.69 -8.39 5.36
N PRO A 46 -6.80 -7.53 4.81
CA PRO A 46 -5.39 -7.89 4.66
C PRO A 46 -4.72 -8.21 6.00
N MET A 47 -5.03 -7.43 7.04
CA MET A 47 -4.49 -7.62 8.39
C MET A 47 -5.00 -8.91 9.04
N ALA A 48 -6.29 -9.21 8.89
CA ALA A 48 -6.88 -10.45 9.41
C ALA A 48 -6.25 -11.68 8.75
N ILE A 49 -6.01 -11.63 7.43
CA ILE A 49 -5.32 -12.71 6.72
C ILE A 49 -3.85 -12.80 7.14
N GLU A 50 -3.16 -11.68 7.31
CA GLU A 50 -1.77 -11.67 7.81
C GLU A 50 -1.68 -12.34 9.19
N LEU A 51 -2.53 -11.95 10.12
CA LEU A 51 -2.59 -12.52 11.46
C LEU A 51 -2.94 -14.00 11.42
N ALA A 52 -3.95 -14.40 10.64
CA ALA A 52 -4.35 -15.79 10.50
C ALA A 52 -3.19 -16.67 9.98
N LEU A 53 -2.44 -16.19 8.98
CA LEU A 53 -1.28 -16.91 8.45
C LEU A 53 -0.16 -17.04 9.48
N GLN A 54 0.17 -15.94 10.16
CA GLN A 54 1.26 -15.93 11.14
C GLN A 54 0.96 -16.76 12.40
N VAL A 55 -0.31 -16.81 12.81
CA VAL A 55 -0.73 -17.63 13.96
C VAL A 55 -0.89 -19.10 13.58
N SER A 56 -1.42 -19.40 12.39
CA SER A 56 -1.75 -20.79 12.01
C SER A 56 -0.56 -21.59 11.49
N LEU A 57 0.47 -20.93 10.95
CA LEU A 57 1.61 -21.57 10.31
C LEU A 57 2.91 -21.13 10.98
N PRO A 58 3.41 -21.88 11.98
CA PRO A 58 4.70 -21.60 12.59
C PRO A 58 5.81 -21.58 11.53
N VAL A 59 6.77 -20.67 11.65
CA VAL A 59 7.93 -20.50 10.75
C VAL A 59 7.58 -19.97 9.36
N ALA A 60 6.61 -20.58 8.66
CA ALA A 60 6.26 -20.24 7.28
C ALA A 60 5.23 -19.11 7.16
N GLY A 61 4.43 -18.86 8.20
CA GLY A 61 3.33 -17.90 8.17
C GLY A 61 3.75 -16.48 7.85
N VAL A 62 4.89 -16.03 8.42
CA VAL A 62 5.46 -14.71 8.14
C VAL A 62 5.84 -14.59 6.66
N VAL A 63 6.64 -15.53 6.15
CA VAL A 63 7.08 -15.52 4.74
C VAL A 63 5.89 -15.59 3.80
N LEU A 64 4.97 -16.53 4.01
CA LEU A 64 3.79 -16.72 3.17
C LEU A 64 2.88 -15.48 3.16
N SER A 65 2.76 -14.78 4.30
CA SER A 65 1.99 -13.54 4.37
C SER A 65 2.50 -12.48 3.40
N LYS A 66 3.81 -12.42 3.13
CA LYS A 66 4.37 -11.43 2.19
C LYS A 66 4.04 -11.71 0.72
N PHE A 67 3.51 -12.89 0.42
CA PHE A 67 2.97 -13.21 -0.89
C PHE A 67 1.44 -13.11 -0.94
N VAL A 68 0.75 -13.58 0.10
CA VAL A 68 -0.71 -13.61 0.15
C VAL A 68 -1.32 -12.24 0.43
N VAL A 69 -0.78 -11.48 1.39
CA VAL A 69 -1.33 -10.19 1.82
C VAL A 69 -1.35 -9.16 0.67
N PRO A 70 -0.33 -9.04 -0.19
CA PRO A 70 -0.42 -8.18 -1.37
C PRO A 70 -1.54 -8.58 -2.33
N ILE A 71 -1.79 -9.87 -2.55
CA ILE A 71 -2.89 -10.35 -3.41
C ILE A 71 -4.24 -9.94 -2.82
N VAL A 72 -4.42 -10.14 -1.51
CA VAL A 72 -5.62 -9.72 -0.78
C VAL A 72 -5.78 -8.19 -0.81
N SER A 73 -4.68 -7.44 -0.71
CA SER A 73 -4.69 -5.98 -0.79
C SER A 73 -5.10 -5.49 -2.19
N VAL A 74 -4.63 -6.16 -3.24
CA VAL A 74 -5.08 -5.92 -4.63
C VAL A 74 -6.57 -6.21 -4.78
N TRP A 75 -7.07 -7.30 -4.20
CA TRP A 75 -8.51 -7.58 -4.17
C TRP A 75 -9.29 -6.44 -3.50
N CYS A 76 -8.86 -6.01 -2.32
CA CYS A 76 -9.48 -4.91 -1.58
C CYS A 76 -9.50 -3.62 -2.40
N LEU A 77 -8.41 -3.30 -3.11
CA LEU A 77 -8.31 -2.14 -3.99
C LEU A 77 -9.32 -2.22 -5.16
N ILE A 78 -9.48 -3.38 -5.79
CA ILE A 78 -10.47 -3.57 -6.86
C ILE A 78 -11.90 -3.40 -6.32
N VAL A 79 -12.20 -3.97 -5.15
CA VAL A 79 -13.52 -3.85 -4.51
C VAL A 79 -13.80 -2.40 -4.09
N LEU A 80 -12.78 -1.69 -3.58
CA LEU A 80 -12.83 -0.26 -3.29
C LEU A 80 -13.19 0.53 -4.56
N ASP A 81 -12.46 0.30 -5.67
CA ASP A 81 -12.69 1.00 -6.92
C ASP A 81 -14.10 0.74 -7.50
N GLN A 82 -14.55 -0.52 -7.47
CA GLN A 82 -15.92 -0.87 -7.87
C GLN A 82 -16.97 -0.15 -7.04
N ARG A 83 -16.77 -0.06 -5.71
CA ARG A 83 -17.73 0.63 -4.84
C ARG A 83 -17.76 2.13 -5.13
N VAL A 84 -16.62 2.73 -5.41
CA VAL A 84 -16.52 4.18 -5.68
C VAL A 84 -17.08 4.52 -7.06
N ARG A 85 -16.79 3.74 -8.10
CA ARG A 85 -17.25 4.02 -9.47
C ARG A 85 -18.66 3.54 -9.78
N ILE A 86 -19.05 2.37 -9.26
CA ILE A 86 -20.30 1.68 -9.63
C ILE A 86 -21.31 1.69 -8.48
N GLY A 87 -20.92 2.17 -7.29
CA GLY A 87 -21.80 2.22 -6.13
C GLY A 87 -21.99 0.90 -5.38
N ARG A 88 -21.33 -0.19 -5.80
CA ARG A 88 -21.56 -1.56 -5.29
C ARG A 88 -20.28 -2.25 -4.81
N PHE A 89 -20.37 -2.97 -3.69
CA PHE A 89 -19.32 -3.87 -3.21
C PHE A 89 -19.40 -5.22 -3.93
N ALA A 90 -18.81 -5.34 -5.11
CA ALA A 90 -18.89 -6.54 -5.94
C ALA A 90 -17.74 -7.53 -5.67
N MET A 91 -17.68 -8.09 -4.45
CA MET A 91 -16.59 -8.97 -3.97
C MET A 91 -16.21 -10.11 -4.93
N ARG A 92 -17.20 -10.83 -5.46
CA ARG A 92 -16.98 -11.94 -6.42
C ARG A 92 -16.38 -11.46 -7.74
N GLN A 93 -16.86 -10.33 -8.26
CA GLN A 93 -16.33 -9.75 -9.49
C GLN A 93 -14.91 -9.21 -9.26
N GLY A 94 -14.62 -8.67 -8.08
CA GLY A 94 -13.26 -8.32 -7.67
C GLY A 94 -12.31 -9.50 -7.76
N MET A 95 -12.72 -10.66 -7.27
CA MET A 95 -11.92 -11.89 -7.36
C MET A 95 -11.67 -12.32 -8.81
N ALA A 96 -12.72 -12.30 -9.65
CA ALA A 96 -12.58 -12.61 -11.08
C ALA A 96 -11.58 -11.68 -11.79
N ARG A 97 -11.53 -10.40 -11.41
CA ARG A 97 -10.59 -9.42 -11.99
C ARG A 97 -9.14 -9.70 -11.63
N ILE A 98 -8.85 -10.29 -10.47
CA ILE A 98 -7.47 -10.66 -10.08
C ILE A 98 -6.89 -11.67 -11.07
N PHE A 99 -7.67 -12.68 -11.47
CA PHE A 99 -7.23 -13.68 -12.44
C PHE A 99 -6.87 -13.06 -13.80
N GLY A 100 -7.42 -11.89 -14.13
CA GLY A 100 -7.07 -11.11 -15.32
C GLY A 100 -5.70 -10.40 -15.25
N LEU A 101 -5.11 -10.26 -14.06
CA LEU A 101 -3.82 -9.58 -13.87
C LEU A 101 -2.61 -10.48 -14.18
N ARG A 102 -2.77 -11.81 -14.15
CA ARG A 102 -1.76 -12.82 -14.53
C ARG A 102 -0.35 -12.46 -14.02
N GLY A 103 0.68 -12.50 -14.89
CA GLY A 103 2.08 -12.23 -14.52
C GLY A 103 2.34 -10.87 -13.88
N ARG A 104 1.46 -9.87 -14.05
CA ARG A 104 1.57 -8.59 -13.35
C ARG A 104 1.31 -8.73 -11.85
N LEU A 105 0.41 -9.63 -11.46
CA LEU A 105 0.18 -9.91 -10.04
C LEU A 105 1.44 -10.49 -9.40
N LEU A 106 2.11 -11.44 -10.07
CA LEU A 106 3.37 -12.00 -9.58
C LEU A 106 4.44 -10.91 -9.43
N GLN A 107 4.58 -10.03 -10.43
CA GLN A 107 5.52 -8.91 -10.36
C GLN A 107 5.20 -7.94 -9.20
N LEU A 108 3.92 -7.61 -8.98
CA LEU A 108 3.51 -6.78 -7.85
C LEU A 108 3.76 -7.45 -6.50
N VAL A 109 3.54 -8.76 -6.40
CA VAL A 109 3.83 -9.54 -5.21
C VAL A 109 5.33 -9.54 -4.91
N VAL A 110 6.17 -9.80 -5.91
CA VAL A 110 7.64 -9.75 -5.75
C VAL A 110 8.11 -8.35 -5.35
N LEU A 111 7.56 -7.31 -5.97
CA LEU A 111 7.87 -5.93 -5.63
C LEU A 111 7.38 -5.56 -4.22
N SER A 112 6.28 -6.13 -3.75
CA SER A 112 5.81 -5.95 -2.37
C SER A 112 6.67 -6.71 -1.37
N ALA A 113 7.13 -7.91 -1.72
CA ALA A 113 8.04 -8.71 -0.89
C ALA A 113 9.41 -8.03 -0.72
N SER A 114 9.86 -7.22 -1.69
CA SER A 114 11.13 -6.48 -1.57
C SER A 114 11.10 -5.43 -0.44
N VAL A 115 9.93 -4.89 -0.10
CA VAL A 115 9.76 -4.02 1.07
C VAL A 115 10.12 -4.77 2.35
N PHE A 116 9.64 -6.00 2.49
CA PHE A 116 9.98 -6.85 3.63
C PHE A 116 11.45 -7.26 3.62
N ALA A 117 12.01 -7.61 2.46
CA ALA A 117 13.43 -7.91 2.33
C ALA A 117 14.31 -6.74 2.76
N PHE A 118 13.93 -5.50 2.42
CA PHE A 118 14.61 -4.29 2.90
C PHE A 118 14.56 -4.16 4.43
N GLN A 119 13.41 -4.41 5.05
CA GLN A 119 13.27 -4.40 6.51
C GLN A 119 14.20 -5.42 7.19
N MET A 120 14.26 -6.64 6.63
CA MET A 120 15.13 -7.70 7.16
C MET A 120 16.61 -7.39 6.95
N ALA A 121 16.97 -6.79 5.82
CA ALA A 121 18.34 -6.33 5.57
C ALA A 121 18.76 -5.24 6.57
N LEU A 122 17.88 -4.28 6.86
CA LEU A 122 18.13 -3.24 7.85
C LEU A 122 18.30 -3.83 9.27
N LEU A 123 17.43 -4.77 9.65
CA LEU A 123 17.53 -5.46 10.94
C LEU A 123 18.82 -6.30 11.04
N TRP A 124 19.21 -6.96 9.95
CA TRP A 124 20.46 -7.71 9.87
C TRP A 124 21.66 -6.79 10.08
N MET A 125 21.72 -5.67 9.37
CA MET A 125 22.83 -4.71 9.50
C MET A 125 22.91 -4.07 10.89
N TRP A 126 21.77 -3.86 11.55
CA TRP A 126 21.73 -3.15 12.83
C TRP A 126 21.89 -4.04 14.05
N VAL A 127 21.25 -5.21 14.07
CA VAL A 127 21.21 -6.11 15.24
C VAL A 127 21.97 -7.40 14.99
N GLY A 128 21.86 -7.97 13.77
CA GLY A 128 22.59 -9.16 13.38
C GLY A 128 21.73 -10.19 12.62
N PRO A 129 22.39 -11.20 12.01
CA PRO A 129 21.73 -12.17 11.14
C PRO A 129 20.70 -13.05 11.87
N SER A 130 20.99 -13.44 13.11
CA SER A 130 20.08 -14.25 13.93
C SER A 130 18.77 -13.52 14.23
N ALA A 131 18.85 -12.23 14.57
CA ALA A 131 17.68 -11.39 14.80
C ALA A 131 16.84 -11.24 13.52
N ALA A 132 17.48 -10.97 12.38
CA ALA A 132 16.78 -10.83 11.10
C ALA A 132 16.09 -12.12 10.68
N LEU A 133 16.78 -13.26 10.77
CA LEU A 133 16.20 -14.57 10.44
C LEU A 133 15.06 -14.94 11.39
N GLY A 134 15.23 -14.73 12.70
CA GLY A 134 14.18 -15.01 13.68
C GLY A 134 12.93 -14.15 13.47
N VAL A 135 13.07 -12.87 13.13
CA VAL A 135 11.91 -12.04 12.73
C VAL A 135 11.32 -12.51 11.40
N ALA A 136 12.15 -12.92 10.44
CA ALA A 136 11.68 -13.40 9.15
C ALA A 136 10.86 -14.69 9.22
N THR A 137 11.16 -15.55 10.19
CA THR A 137 10.43 -16.80 10.46
C THR A 137 9.33 -16.64 11.52
N GLY A 138 9.29 -15.50 12.22
CA GLY A 138 8.32 -15.29 13.30
C GLY A 138 8.65 -16.08 14.57
N ASP A 139 9.93 -16.30 14.87
CA ASP A 139 10.37 -16.92 16.10
C ASP A 139 10.10 -15.99 17.31
N PRO A 140 9.15 -16.35 18.20
CA PRO A 140 8.77 -15.51 19.33
C PRO A 140 9.92 -15.31 20.32
N ALA A 141 10.85 -16.27 20.45
CA ALA A 141 11.99 -16.16 21.35
C ALA A 141 12.96 -15.06 20.90
N VAL A 142 13.13 -14.88 19.59
CA VAL A 142 13.97 -13.82 19.02
C VAL A 142 13.24 -12.48 19.03
N VAL A 143 11.95 -12.46 18.64
CA VAL A 143 11.16 -11.21 18.60
C VAL A 143 11.05 -10.56 19.97
N THR A 144 10.93 -11.34 21.05
CA THR A 144 10.83 -10.83 22.42
C THR A 144 12.13 -10.24 22.96
N GLN A 145 13.28 -10.57 22.36
CA GLN A 145 14.58 -9.98 22.71
C GLN A 145 14.79 -8.60 22.08
N LEU A 146 14.03 -8.26 21.03
CA LEU A 146 14.12 -6.97 20.38
C LEU A 146 13.42 -5.89 21.20
N THR A 147 14.06 -4.73 21.30
CA THR A 147 13.43 -3.56 21.90
C THR A 147 12.27 -3.08 21.03
N ARG A 148 11.25 -2.49 21.64
CA ARG A 148 10.12 -1.88 20.91
C ARG A 148 10.58 -0.82 19.91
N LEU A 149 11.65 -0.09 20.23
CA LEU A 149 12.23 0.92 19.34
C LEU A 149 12.85 0.29 18.09
N GLN A 150 13.54 -0.85 18.22
CA GLN A 150 14.07 -1.59 17.08
C GLN A 150 12.94 -2.07 16.17
N LEU A 151 11.89 -2.68 16.74
CA LEU A 151 10.72 -3.12 15.99
C LEU A 151 10.01 -1.96 15.29
N ALA A 152 9.77 -0.86 16.01
CA ALA A 152 9.14 0.34 15.47
C ALA A 152 9.94 0.92 14.30
N THR A 153 11.26 0.98 14.42
CA THR A 153 12.16 1.51 13.40
C THR A 153 12.17 0.62 12.16
N VAL A 154 12.26 -0.70 12.33
CA VAL A 154 12.24 -1.67 11.22
C VAL A 154 10.89 -1.61 10.49
N PHE A 155 9.77 -1.56 11.22
CA PHE A 155 8.44 -1.43 10.60
C PHE A 155 8.29 -0.10 9.85
N ALA A 156 8.64 1.01 10.49
CA ALA A 156 8.60 2.33 9.88
C ALA A 156 9.51 2.43 8.64
N ALA A 157 10.70 1.84 8.68
CA ALA A 157 11.64 1.85 7.56
C ALA A 157 11.07 1.19 6.30
N GLY A 158 10.20 0.19 6.44
CA GLY A 158 9.53 -0.46 5.30
C GLY A 158 8.61 0.48 4.50
N THR A 159 8.11 1.55 5.11
CA THR A 159 7.28 2.54 4.40
C THR A 159 8.07 3.30 3.31
N VAL A 160 9.39 3.42 3.47
CA VAL A 160 10.27 4.13 2.53
C VAL A 160 10.30 3.44 1.17
N PRO A 161 10.73 2.16 1.03
CA PRO A 161 10.60 1.46 -0.24
C PRO A 161 9.13 1.24 -0.63
N GLY A 162 8.22 1.19 0.33
CA GLY A 162 6.77 1.10 0.10
C GLY A 162 6.21 2.26 -0.74
N VAL A 163 6.85 3.44 -0.73
CA VAL A 163 6.43 4.58 -1.57
C VAL A 163 6.52 4.26 -3.08
N LEU A 164 7.34 3.29 -3.48
CA LEU A 164 7.43 2.83 -4.86
C LEU A 164 6.15 2.10 -5.31
N LEU A 165 5.36 1.59 -4.38
CA LEU A 165 4.11 0.90 -4.65
C LEU A 165 2.91 1.85 -4.72
N PHE A 166 3.07 3.08 -4.23
CA PHE A 166 1.96 3.99 -3.94
C PHE A 166 1.05 4.25 -5.15
N PHE A 167 1.60 4.70 -6.29
CA PHE A 167 0.86 4.81 -7.54
C PHE A 167 1.00 3.57 -8.43
N THR A 168 2.09 2.81 -8.28
CA THR A 168 2.35 1.65 -9.14
C THR A 168 1.29 0.57 -9.00
N VAL A 169 0.90 0.21 -7.77
CA VAL A 169 -0.13 -0.83 -7.55
C VAL A 169 -1.46 -0.45 -8.20
N PRO A 170 -2.10 0.70 -7.90
CA PRO A 170 -3.37 1.04 -8.53
C PRO A 170 -3.26 1.20 -10.05
N ARG A 171 -2.14 1.74 -10.57
CA ARG A 171 -1.95 1.90 -12.02
C ARG A 171 -1.86 0.56 -12.75
N VAL A 172 -1.21 -0.45 -12.15
CA VAL A 172 -1.13 -1.80 -12.73
C VAL A 172 -2.47 -2.54 -12.59
N VAL A 173 -3.12 -2.41 -11.44
CA VAL A 173 -4.32 -3.18 -11.08
C VAL A 173 -5.57 -2.64 -11.77
N LEU A 174 -5.79 -1.33 -11.71
CA LEU A 174 -7.02 -0.68 -12.18
C LEU A 174 -6.92 -0.34 -13.67
N ASP A 175 -5.79 0.22 -14.11
CA ASP A 175 -5.61 0.64 -15.50
C ASP A 175 -4.90 -0.38 -16.39
N ARG A 176 -4.51 -1.54 -15.81
CA ARG A 176 -3.86 -2.63 -16.54
C ARG A 176 -2.58 -2.20 -17.26
N VAL A 177 -1.87 -1.21 -16.71
CA VAL A 177 -0.56 -0.79 -17.20
C VAL A 177 0.51 -1.82 -16.80
N GLY A 178 1.59 -1.93 -17.58
CA GLY A 178 2.73 -2.80 -17.23
C GLY A 178 3.49 -2.27 -16.00
N VAL A 179 4.04 -3.17 -15.18
CA VAL A 179 4.70 -2.79 -13.90
C VAL A 179 5.86 -1.81 -14.11
N ALA A 180 6.70 -2.03 -15.12
CA ALA A 180 7.83 -1.13 -15.42
C ALA A 180 7.36 0.28 -15.82
N GLN A 181 6.30 0.38 -16.61
CA GLN A 181 5.71 1.66 -16.99
C GLN A 181 5.09 2.35 -15.76
N ALA A 182 4.33 1.62 -14.95
CA ALA A 182 3.70 2.15 -13.75
C ALA A 182 4.73 2.59 -12.69
N LEU A 183 5.88 1.93 -12.59
CA LEU A 183 7.01 2.36 -11.75
C LEU A 183 7.60 3.68 -12.25
N ARG A 184 7.81 3.82 -13.57
CA ARG A 184 8.32 5.06 -14.16
C ARG A 184 7.36 6.23 -13.93
N GLU A 185 6.07 6.00 -14.12
CA GLU A 185 5.01 6.98 -13.84
C GLU A 185 4.98 7.36 -12.35
N ASN A 186 5.09 6.37 -11.45
CA ASN A 186 5.19 6.60 -10.01
C ASN A 186 6.39 7.48 -9.66
N LEU A 187 7.60 7.15 -10.13
CA LEU A 187 8.81 7.95 -9.86
C LEU A 187 8.67 9.41 -10.35
N ARG A 188 8.09 9.60 -11.54
CA ARG A 188 7.80 10.95 -12.06
C ARG A 188 6.84 11.70 -11.13
N LEU A 189 5.76 11.06 -10.67
CA LEU A 189 4.79 11.65 -9.75
C LEU A 189 5.36 11.90 -8.36
N LEU A 190 6.28 11.06 -7.86
CA LEU A 190 7.01 11.33 -6.62
C LEU A 190 7.82 12.62 -6.74
N GLY A 191 8.43 12.88 -7.90
CA GLY A 191 9.16 14.12 -8.15
C GLY A 191 8.27 15.36 -8.21
N VAL A 192 7.19 15.32 -8.99
CA VAL A 192 6.29 16.48 -9.17
C VAL A 192 5.40 16.72 -7.93
N GLY A 193 5.03 15.64 -7.25
CA GLY A 193 4.13 15.60 -6.11
C GLY A 193 4.83 15.46 -4.75
N TRP A 194 6.14 15.71 -4.66
CA TRP A 194 6.93 15.35 -3.48
C TRP A 194 6.41 15.96 -2.18
N ARG A 195 5.84 17.18 -2.20
CA ARG A 195 5.38 17.88 -0.99
C ARG A 195 4.25 17.14 -0.27
N PRO A 196 3.05 16.94 -0.87
CA PRO A 196 1.98 16.20 -0.19
C PRO A 196 2.37 14.75 0.09
N LEU A 197 3.21 14.13 -0.75
CA LEU A 197 3.65 12.75 -0.57
C LEU A 197 4.67 12.59 0.56
N ALA A 198 5.55 13.56 0.78
CA ALA A 198 6.48 13.58 1.91
C ALA A 198 5.72 13.72 3.23
N VAL A 199 4.70 14.59 3.29
CA VAL A 199 3.85 14.71 4.48
C VAL A 199 3.07 13.41 4.73
N TYR A 200 2.50 12.82 3.68
CA TYR A 200 1.83 11.52 3.77
C TYR A 200 2.78 10.41 4.27
N LEU A 201 4.00 10.37 3.74
CA LEU A 201 5.02 9.40 4.13
C LEU A 201 5.45 9.62 5.58
N ALA A 202 5.68 10.86 6.02
CA ALA A 202 6.01 11.17 7.40
C ALA A 202 4.89 10.75 8.37
N LEU A 203 3.63 11.00 8.03
CA LEU A 203 2.48 10.53 8.80
C LEU A 203 2.40 9.00 8.83
N SER A 204 2.68 8.34 7.70
CA SER A 204 2.70 6.87 7.61
C SER A 204 3.81 6.27 8.47
N ILE A 205 5.04 6.81 8.40
CA ILE A 205 6.18 6.43 9.23
C ILE A 205 5.84 6.56 10.71
N LEU A 206 5.29 7.72 11.09
CA LEU A 206 4.91 8.00 12.48
C LEU A 206 3.87 7.00 12.97
N LEU A 207 2.79 6.76 12.21
CA LEU A 207 1.74 5.83 12.59
C LEU A 207 2.26 4.39 12.66
N VAL A 208 2.97 3.91 11.64
CA VAL A 208 3.51 2.55 11.60
C VAL A 208 4.47 2.30 12.76
N GLY A 209 5.40 3.23 13.03
CA GLY A 209 6.30 3.11 14.18
C GLY A 209 5.55 3.15 15.53
N SER A 210 4.52 3.99 15.63
CA SER A 210 3.76 4.16 16.87
C SER A 210 2.86 2.97 17.20
N VAL A 211 2.45 2.16 16.22
CA VAL A 211 1.61 0.96 16.44
C VAL A 211 2.26 -0.03 17.41
N VAL A 212 3.59 -0.14 17.41
CA VAL A 212 4.34 -1.01 18.33
C VAL A 212 4.17 -0.57 19.80
N PHE A 213 3.95 0.71 20.03
CA PHE A 213 3.73 1.27 21.36
C PHE A 213 2.25 1.32 21.71
N GLN A 214 1.40 1.67 20.73
CA GLN A 214 -0.02 1.92 20.88
C GLN A 214 -0.81 1.19 19.77
N PRO A 215 -1.19 -0.08 19.96
CA PRO A 215 -1.80 -0.90 18.91
C PRO A 215 -3.10 -0.33 18.32
N TRP A 216 -3.86 0.47 19.07
CA TRP A 216 -5.07 1.13 18.57
C TRP A 216 -4.81 2.16 17.47
N LEU A 217 -3.57 2.64 17.32
CA LEU A 217 -3.17 3.50 16.19
C LEU A 217 -3.21 2.75 14.84
N LEU A 218 -3.42 1.43 14.86
CA LEU A 218 -3.76 0.67 13.67
C LEU A 218 -5.04 1.19 13.01
N LEU A 219 -6.03 1.65 13.79
CA LEU A 219 -7.31 2.13 13.25
C LEU A 219 -7.14 3.30 12.27
N PRO A 220 -6.51 4.43 12.64
CA PRO A 220 -6.24 5.51 11.69
C PRO A 220 -5.26 5.11 10.58
N LEU A 221 -4.29 4.22 10.84
CA LEU A 221 -3.38 3.71 9.82
C LEU A 221 -4.12 2.96 8.70
N LEU A 222 -5.09 2.11 9.06
CA LEU A 222 -5.92 1.39 8.08
C LEU A 222 -6.75 2.35 7.21
N GLN A 223 -7.22 3.48 7.78
CA GLN A 223 -7.95 4.48 7.01
C GLN A 223 -7.05 5.29 6.08
N LEU A 224 -5.77 5.45 6.43
CA LEU A 224 -4.80 6.19 5.62
C LEU A 224 -4.60 5.53 4.25
N GLY A 225 -4.77 4.22 4.13
CA GLY A 225 -4.72 3.50 2.85
C GLY A 225 -5.72 4.03 1.80
N TYR A 226 -6.89 4.52 2.22
CA TYR A 226 -7.88 5.11 1.31
C TYR A 226 -7.45 6.47 0.75
N VAL A 227 -6.59 7.19 1.46
CA VAL A 227 -6.00 8.45 0.96
C VAL A 227 -5.12 8.16 -0.26
N GLY A 228 -4.39 7.05 -0.26
CA GLY A 228 -3.59 6.61 -1.40
C GLY A 228 -4.44 6.34 -2.65
N TYR A 229 -5.62 5.76 -2.49
CA TYR A 229 -6.57 5.58 -3.60
C TYR A 229 -7.03 6.92 -4.19
N TRP A 230 -7.39 7.90 -3.35
CA TRP A 230 -7.78 9.22 -3.82
C TRP A 230 -6.63 10.02 -4.45
N ALA A 231 -5.41 9.88 -3.94
CA ALA A 231 -4.22 10.43 -4.57
C ALA A 231 -4.02 9.83 -5.97
N TYR A 232 -4.20 8.52 -6.13
CA TYR A 232 -4.15 7.87 -7.44
C TYR A 232 -5.22 8.42 -8.39
N ARG A 233 -6.46 8.57 -7.93
CA ARG A 233 -7.52 9.14 -8.77
C ARG A 233 -7.24 10.58 -9.18
N ASP A 234 -6.81 11.42 -8.26
CA ASP A 234 -6.41 12.80 -8.56
C ASP A 234 -5.25 12.87 -9.58
N ALA A 235 -4.37 11.87 -9.59
CA ALA A 235 -3.24 11.81 -10.51
C ALA A 235 -3.61 11.30 -11.92
N PHE A 236 -4.58 10.38 -12.04
CA PHE A 236 -4.82 9.61 -13.27
C PHE A 236 -6.27 9.58 -13.76
N ASP A 237 -7.25 9.79 -12.88
CA ASP A 237 -8.66 9.91 -13.23
C ASP A 237 -9.00 11.40 -13.44
N SER A 238 -9.18 11.83 -14.68
CA SER A 238 -9.58 13.20 -15.03
C SER A 238 -11.02 13.58 -14.63
N VAL A 239 -11.70 12.79 -13.78
CA VAL A 239 -13.10 13.01 -13.34
C VAL A 239 -13.16 13.62 -11.93
N ALA A 240 -12.03 14.02 -11.34
CA ALA A 240 -11.97 14.58 -9.98
C ALA A 240 -11.87 16.12 -9.92
N VAL A 241 -12.16 16.81 -11.03
CA VAL A 241 -12.27 18.27 -11.04
C VAL A 241 -13.53 18.65 -11.83
N ASP A 242 -14.67 18.54 -11.15
CA ASP A 242 -15.84 19.40 -11.30
C ASP A 242 -16.41 19.65 -9.89
#